data_AF-A0A0P0CI13-F1
#
_entry.id   AF-A0A0P0CI13-F1
#
_cell.length_a   1.000
_cell.length_b   1.000
_cell.length_c   1.000
_cell.angle_alpha   90.00
_cell.angle_beta   90.00
_cell.angle_gamma   90.00
#
_symmetry.space_group_name_H-M   'P 1'
#
loop_
_entity.id
_entity.type
_entity.pdbx_description
1 polymer ?
#
loop_
_entity_poly.entity_id
_entity_poly.type
_entity_poly.pdbx_seq_one_letter_code
_entity_poly.pdbx_strand_id
1 'polypeptide(L)'
;MERDIKKLREIQQSLEEVRDRGLVSLSTIQGLISKAREQIREMEAGQHQHPPFLRADKALREASQRALESYAEDAVYSAHAAVTVFLYEKGGL
;
A
#
# COMPACT_ATOMS: atom_id res chain seq x y z
N MET A 1 -4.17 -5.93 16.00
CA MET A 1 -5.21 -5.65 14.99
C MET A 1 -5.57 -4.17 14.90
N GLU A 2 -6.15 -3.54 15.93
CA GLU A 2 -6.52 -2.10 15.86
C GLU A 2 -5.32 -1.16 15.65
N ARG A 3 -4.20 -1.43 16.34
CA ARG A 3 -2.92 -0.73 16.13
C ARG A 3 -2.41 -0.86 14.70
N ASP A 4 -2.56 -2.03 14.09
CA ASP A 4 -2.02 -2.32 12.76
C ASP A 4 -2.87 -1.70 11.66
N ILE A 5 -4.20 -1.71 11.85
CA ILE A 5 -5.15 -0.95 11.02
C ILE A 5 -4.83 0.54 11.07
N LYS A 6 -4.56 1.10 12.26
CA LYS A 6 -4.19 2.53 12.39
C LYS A 6 -2.92 2.87 11.60
N LYS A 7 -1.85 2.08 11.75
CA LYS A 7 -0.61 2.30 10.98
C LYS A 7 -0.85 2.20 9.47
N LEU A 8 -1.67 1.25 9.03
CA LEU A 8 -1.96 1.09 7.62
C LEU A 8 -2.83 2.24 7.06
N ARG A 9 -3.72 2.82 7.86
CA ARG A 9 -4.43 4.08 7.54
C ARG A 9 -3.47 5.26 7.40
N GLU A 10 -2.48 5.39 8.28
CA GLU A 10 -1.46 6.46 8.17
C GLU A 10 -0.66 6.35 6.87
N ILE A 11 -0.36 5.11 6.43
CA ILE A 11 0.29 4.85 5.14
C ILE A 11 -0.65 5.19 3.96
N GLN A 12 -1.94 4.81 4.06
CA GLN A 12 -2.96 5.16 3.05
C GLN A 12 -3.09 6.68 2.90
N GLN A 13 -3.15 7.42 3.99
CA GLN A 13 -3.19 8.89 3.99
C GLN A 13 -1.90 9.49 3.39
N SER A 14 -0.74 8.93 3.71
CA SER A 14 0.52 9.39 3.10
C SER A 14 0.56 9.18 1.58
N LEU A 15 0.02 8.06 1.09
CA LEU A 15 -0.10 7.80 -0.35
C LEU A 15 -1.09 8.77 -1.02
N GLU A 16 -2.18 9.10 -0.34
CA GLU A 16 -3.14 10.12 -0.77
C GLU A 16 -2.51 11.51 -0.85
N GLU A 17 -1.73 11.92 0.16
CA GLU A 17 -1.00 13.19 0.11
C GLU A 17 0.00 13.25 -1.05
N VAL A 18 0.70 12.14 -1.32
CA VAL A 18 1.64 12.06 -2.46
C VAL A 18 0.89 12.17 -3.79
N ARG A 19 -0.26 11.49 -3.91
CA ARG A 19 -1.14 11.58 -5.09
C ARG A 19 -1.59 13.01 -5.32
N ASP A 20 -2.05 13.70 -4.28
CA ASP A 20 -2.65 15.03 -4.40
C ASP A 20 -1.61 16.15 -4.57
N ARG A 21 -0.39 15.96 -4.04
CA ARG A 21 0.70 16.95 -4.16
C ARG A 21 1.51 16.81 -5.46
N GLY A 22 1.43 15.68 -6.17
CA GLY A 22 2.10 15.49 -7.45
C GLY A 22 3.58 15.09 -7.33
N LEU A 23 4.51 15.88 -7.87
CA LEU A 23 5.94 15.52 -8.04
C LEU A 23 6.63 15.23 -6.69
N VAL A 24 6.68 13.95 -6.34
CA VAL A 24 7.39 13.41 -5.19
C VAL A 24 8.49 12.47 -5.68
N SER A 25 9.61 12.38 -4.93
CA SER A 25 10.73 11.53 -5.33
C SER A 25 10.33 10.04 -5.42
N LEU A 26 10.93 9.35 -6.38
CA LEU A 26 10.79 7.90 -6.53
C LEU A 26 11.09 7.15 -5.22
N SER A 27 12.11 7.58 -4.48
CA SER A 27 12.51 6.98 -3.20
C SER A 27 11.41 7.08 -2.13
N THR A 28 10.69 8.19 -2.07
CA THR A 28 9.55 8.35 -1.15
C THR A 28 8.41 7.41 -1.53
N ILE A 29 8.08 7.32 -2.82
CA ILE A 29 7.02 6.43 -3.32
C ILE A 29 7.35 4.97 -3.02
N GLN A 30 8.57 4.54 -3.35
CA GLN A 30 9.02 3.17 -3.03
C GLN A 30 9.05 2.89 -1.53
N GLY A 31 9.43 3.89 -0.72
CA GLY A 31 9.40 3.80 0.74
C GLY A 31 7.98 3.57 1.27
N LEU A 32 6.99 4.30 0.77
CA LEU A 32 5.58 4.12 1.15
C LEU A 32 5.03 2.76 0.73
N ILE A 33 5.32 2.32 -0.51
CA ILE A 33 4.89 1.01 -1.00
C ILE A 33 5.51 -0.12 -0.15
N SER A 34 6.81 -0.01 0.18
CA SER A 34 7.49 -1.00 1.00
C SER A 34 6.92 -1.08 2.41
N LYS A 35 6.67 0.07 3.05
CA LYS A 35 6.00 0.14 4.35
C LYS A 35 4.61 -0.47 4.34
N ALA A 36 3.81 -0.21 3.30
CA ALA A 36 2.49 -0.81 3.15
C ALA A 36 2.57 -2.34 3.10
N ARG A 37 3.50 -2.89 2.32
CA ARG A 37 3.69 -4.33 2.19
C ARG A 37 4.13 -4.99 3.49
N GLU A 38 5.07 -4.37 4.20
CA GLU A 38 5.53 -4.85 5.50
C GLU A 38 4.38 -4.85 6.51
N GLN A 39 3.62 -3.75 6.59
CA GLN A 39 2.51 -3.66 7.52
C GLN A 39 1.41 -4.69 7.25
N ILE A 40 1.09 -4.94 5.97
CA ILE A 40 0.13 -5.97 5.57
C ILE A 40 0.66 -7.38 5.89
N ARG A 41 1.96 -7.63 5.72
CA ARG A 41 2.58 -8.90 6.11
C ARG A 41 2.52 -9.15 7.61
N GLU A 42 2.77 -8.11 8.41
CA GLU A 42 2.65 -8.19 9.87
C GLU A 42 1.21 -8.46 10.29
N MET A 43 0.23 -7.78 9.67
CA MET A 43 -1.20 -7.98 9.95
C MET A 43 -1.66 -9.41 9.65
N GLU A 44 -1.09 -10.02 8.62
CA GLU A 44 -1.44 -11.36 8.14
C GLU A 44 -0.41 -12.41 8.55
N ALA A 45 0.35 -12.18 9.63
CA ALA A 45 1.36 -13.12 10.11
C ALA A 45 0.73 -14.51 10.35
N GLY A 46 1.08 -15.48 9.51
CA GLY A 46 0.52 -16.84 9.53
C GLY A 46 -0.71 -17.07 8.65
N GLN A 47 -1.21 -16.05 7.95
CA GLN A 47 -2.35 -16.13 7.00
C GLN A 47 -1.95 -15.65 5.59
N HIS A 48 -0.71 -15.90 5.18
CA HIS A 48 -0.20 -15.47 3.86
C HIS A 48 -0.89 -16.12 2.65
N GLN A 49 -1.81 -17.06 2.86
CA GLN A 49 -2.63 -17.65 1.81
C GLN A 49 -4.04 -17.02 1.74
N HIS A 50 -4.36 -16.08 2.64
CA HIS A 50 -5.68 -15.46 2.67
C HIS A 50 -5.89 -14.58 1.42
N PRO A 51 -7.05 -14.67 0.73
CA PRO A 51 -7.29 -13.93 -0.51
C PRO A 51 -7.08 -12.40 -0.43
N PRO A 52 -7.44 -11.70 0.68
CA PRO A 52 -7.13 -10.28 0.88
C PRO A 52 -5.62 -9.99 0.85
N PHE A 53 -4.83 -10.78 1.58
CA PHE A 53 -3.37 -10.65 1.62
C PHE A 53 -2.76 -10.81 0.23
N LEU A 54 -3.10 -11.89 -0.47
CA LEU A 54 -2.52 -12.22 -1.77
C LEU A 54 -2.81 -11.13 -2.80
N ARG A 55 -4.03 -10.59 -2.82
CA ARG A 55 -4.39 -9.47 -3.70
C ARG A 55 -3.62 -8.21 -3.37
N ALA A 56 -3.54 -7.84 -2.09
CA ALA A 56 -2.83 -6.65 -1.68
C ALA A 56 -1.32 -6.72 -1.92
N ASP A 57 -0.65 -7.84 -1.57
CA ASP A 57 0.79 -8.00 -1.81
C ASP A 57 1.11 -8.07 -3.31
N LYS A 58 0.26 -8.71 -4.13
CA LYS A 58 0.41 -8.67 -5.59
C LYS A 58 0.31 -7.24 -6.13
N ALA A 59 -0.75 -6.52 -5.79
CA ALA A 59 -0.98 -5.16 -6.28
C ALA A 59 0.14 -4.19 -5.86
N LEU A 60 0.65 -4.32 -4.63
CA LEU A 60 1.76 -3.49 -4.15
C LEU A 60 3.10 -3.84 -4.81
N ARG A 61 3.35 -5.11 -5.17
CA ARG A 61 4.52 -5.48 -5.98
C ARG A 61 4.45 -4.86 -7.37
N GLU A 62 3.29 -4.94 -8.01
CA GLU A 62 3.07 -4.33 -9.32
C GLU A 62 3.22 -2.80 -9.26
N ALA A 63 2.68 -2.15 -8.23
CA ALA A 63 2.87 -0.72 -8.00
C ALA A 63 4.36 -0.36 -7.85
N SER A 64 5.12 -1.15 -7.09
CA SER A 64 6.57 -0.95 -6.94
C SER A 64 7.32 -1.11 -8.26
N GLN A 65 6.91 -2.06 -9.10
CA GLN A 65 7.51 -2.27 -10.42
C GLN A 65 7.21 -1.09 -11.36
N ARG A 66 5.97 -0.62 -11.39
CA ARG A 66 5.58 0.55 -12.19
C ARG A 66 6.32 1.82 -11.78
N ALA A 67 6.56 1.99 -10.48
CA ALA A 67 7.34 3.12 -9.97
C ALA A 67 8.77 3.13 -10.56
N LEU A 68 9.38 1.95 -10.75
CA LEU A 68 10.71 1.81 -11.34
C LEU A 68 10.74 2.03 -12.85
N GLU A 69 9.67 1.65 -13.55
CA GLU A 69 9.67 1.57 -15.02
C GLU A 69 9.33 2.88 -15.72
N SER A 70 8.36 3.67 -15.23
CA SER A 70 7.89 4.80 -16.02
C SER A 70 7.14 5.89 -15.25
N TYR A 71 6.07 5.53 -14.53
CA TYR A 71 5.09 6.52 -14.05
C TYR A 71 4.85 6.41 -12.55
N ALA A 72 5.49 7.33 -11.83
CA ALA A 72 5.45 7.40 -10.37
C ALA A 72 4.01 7.67 -9.85
N GLU A 73 3.22 8.44 -10.60
CA GLU A 73 1.82 8.73 -10.30
C GLU A 73 0.94 7.48 -10.36
N ASP A 74 1.01 6.69 -11.43
CA ASP A 74 0.24 5.44 -11.57
C ASP A 74 0.59 4.42 -10.48
N ALA A 75 1.86 4.39 -10.08
CA ALA A 75 2.32 3.56 -8.97
C ALA A 75 1.68 3.99 -7.64
N VAL A 76 1.61 5.29 -7.38
CA VAL A 76 0.97 5.85 -6.17
C VAL A 76 -0.53 5.54 -6.17
N TYR A 77 -1.23 5.75 -7.29
CA TYR A 77 -2.65 5.38 -7.42
C TYR A 77 -2.90 3.90 -7.15
N SER A 78 -2.06 3.04 -7.74
CA SER A 78 -2.18 1.58 -7.58
C SER A 78 -1.91 1.14 -6.14
N ALA A 79 -0.91 1.73 -5.50
CA ALA A 79 -0.58 1.45 -4.11
C ALA A 79 -1.69 1.92 -3.16
N HIS A 80 -2.20 3.14 -3.36
CA HIS A 80 -3.31 3.69 -2.58
C HIS A 80 -4.55 2.79 -2.68
N ALA A 81 -4.92 2.38 -3.89
CA ALA A 81 -6.06 1.49 -4.11
C ALA A 81 -5.88 0.13 -3.42
N ALA A 82 -4.69 -0.48 -3.53
CA ALA A 82 -4.38 -1.75 -2.88
C ALA A 82 -4.55 -1.69 -1.36
N VAL A 83 -4.04 -0.63 -0.73
CA VAL A 83 -4.16 -0.42 0.73
C VAL A 83 -5.61 -0.16 1.13
N THR A 84 -6.33 0.65 0.36
CA THR A 84 -7.75 0.99 0.63
C THR A 84 -8.63 -0.26 0.60
N VAL A 85 -8.48 -1.10 -0.44
CA VAL A 85 -9.25 -2.35 -0.55
C VAL A 85 -8.92 -3.30 0.60
N PHE A 86 -7.64 -3.45 0.94
CA PHE A 86 -7.26 -4.31 2.06
C PHE A 86 -7.85 -3.82 3.40
N LEU A 87 -7.80 -2.50 3.67
CA LEU A 87 -8.41 -1.92 4.86
C LEU A 87 -9.93 -2.16 4.91
N TYR A 88 -10.64 -1.96 3.80
CA TYR A 88 -12.08 -2.24 3.69
C TYR A 88 -12.39 -3.71 4.05
N GLU A 89 -11.62 -4.65 3.49
CA GLU A 89 -11.81 -6.09 3.74
C GLU A 89 -11.50 -6.50 5.19
N LYS A 90 -10.76 -5.67 5.93
CA LYS A 90 -10.45 -5.87 7.36
C LYS A 90 -11.36 -5.09 8.30
N GLY A 91 -12.41 -4.44 7.80
CA GLY A 91 -13.30 -3.57 8.59
C GLY A 91 -12.59 -2.33 9.13
N GLY A 92 -11.51 -1.93 8.45
CA GLY A 92 -10.65 -0.82 8.79
C GLY A 92 -10.98 0.46 8.05
N LEU A 93 -12.14 0.60 7.40
CA LEU A 93 -12.65 1.84 6.80
C LEU A 93 -14.11 2.07 7.21
#